data_AF-A0A2I0CYP8-F1
#
_entry.id   AF-A0A2I0CYP8-F1
#
_cell.length_a   1.000
_cell.length_b   1.000
_cell.length_c   1.000
_cell.angle_alpha   90.00
_cell.angle_beta   90.00
_cell.angle_gamma   90.00
#
_symmetry.space_group_name_H-M   'P 1'
#
loop_
_entity.id
_entity.type
_entity.pdbx_description
1 polymer ?
#
loop_
_entity_poly.entity_id
_entity_poly.type
_entity_poly.pdbx_seq_one_letter_code
_entity_poly.pdbx_strand_id
1 'polypeptide(L)'
;QEKTDVITKKMEKVLGVPVIGIIPEDSNTRRASSAKVPIVIKYPSSPASLAIKRIAADLAGVEMKEENASPAVKEGFVDRFTRVLFKRKEKQ
;
A
#
# COMPACT_ATOMS: atom_id res chain seq x y z
N GLN A 1 -11.37 -12.05 1.06
CA GLN A 1 -10.54 -12.12 2.28
C GLN A 1 -10.68 -13.47 2.98
N GLU A 2 -11.89 -13.89 3.39
CA GLU A 2 -12.11 -15.12 4.20
C GLU A 2 -11.41 -16.39 3.71
N LYS A 3 -11.36 -16.62 2.39
CA LYS A 3 -10.69 -17.81 1.84
C LYS A 3 -9.18 -17.81 2.08
N THR A 4 -8.53 -16.65 1.95
CA THR A 4 -7.08 -16.51 2.13
C THR A 4 -6.70 -16.74 3.59
N ASP A 5 -7.48 -16.21 4.52
CA ASP A 5 -7.24 -16.32 5.96
C ASP A 5 -7.39 -17.76 6.48
N VAL A 6 -8.25 -18.56 5.84
CA VAL A 6 -8.38 -19.99 6.14
C VAL A 6 -7.19 -20.79 5.59
N ILE A 7 -6.69 -20.43 4.41
CA ILE A 7 -5.54 -21.10 3.79
C ILE A 7 -4.27 -20.83 4.59
N THR A 8 -4.04 -19.59 5.02
CA THR A 8 -2.86 -19.22 5.82
C THR A 8 -2.82 -19.98 7.14
N LYS A 9 -3.91 -19.97 7.90
CA LYS A 9 -4.02 -20.72 9.18
C LYS A 9 -3.77 -22.22 9.00
N LYS A 10 -4.25 -22.80 7.89
CA LYS A 10 -3.98 -24.21 7.58
C LYS A 10 -2.50 -24.44 7.27
N MET A 11 -1.88 -23.58 6.46
CA MET A 11 -0.45 -23.69 6.15
C MET A 11 0.42 -23.55 7.39
N GLU A 12 0.12 -22.59 8.27
CA GLU A 12 0.84 -22.43 9.54
C GLU A 12 0.75 -23.69 10.41
N LYS A 13 -0.45 -24.27 10.51
CA LYS A 13 -0.66 -25.50 11.28
C LYS A 13 0.08 -26.70 10.71
N VAL A 14 0.13 -26.84 9.38
CA VAL A 14 0.80 -27.98 8.71
C VAL A 14 2.32 -27.85 8.77
N LEU A 15 2.85 -26.66 8.53
CA LEU A 15 4.29 -26.41 8.49
C LEU A 15 4.88 -26.14 9.88
N GLY A 16 4.05 -25.86 10.89
CA GLY A 16 4.47 -25.58 12.26
C GLY A 16 5.22 -24.25 12.42
N VAL A 17 5.10 -23.35 11.43
CA VAL A 17 5.80 -22.07 11.38
C VAL A 17 4.82 -20.94 11.02
N PRO A 18 5.03 -19.72 11.53
CA PRO A 18 4.15 -18.59 11.24
C PRO A 18 4.33 -18.07 9.81
N VAL A 19 3.24 -17.58 9.21
CA VAL A 19 3.29 -16.89 7.93
C VAL A 19 3.72 -15.43 8.16
N ILE A 20 4.84 -15.04 7.56
CA ILE A 20 5.41 -13.69 7.70
C ILE A 20 4.73 -12.64 6.81
N GLY A 21 3.94 -13.06 5.83
CA GLY A 21 3.22 -12.15 4.95
C GLY A 21 2.65 -12.82 3.71
N ILE A 22 1.85 -12.07 2.96
CA ILE A 22 1.14 -12.54 1.76
C ILE A 22 1.45 -11.59 0.62
N ILE A 23 1.89 -12.15 -0.52
CA ILE A 23 2.16 -11.38 -1.72
C ILE A 23 0.98 -11.58 -2.69
N PRO A 24 0.29 -10.51 -3.12
CA PRO A 24 -0.81 -10.61 -4.07
C PRO A 24 -0.31 -10.96 -5.48
N GLU A 25 -1.19 -11.57 -6.28
CA GLU A 25 -0.91 -11.79 -7.70
C GLU A 25 -0.78 -10.45 -8.43
N ASP A 26 0.32 -10.26 -9.18
CA ASP A 26 0.64 -9.02 -9.87
C ASP A 26 1.24 -9.31 -11.24
N SER A 27 0.56 -8.83 -12.30
CA SER A 27 1.02 -8.96 -13.68
C SER A 27 2.40 -8.34 -13.94
N ASN A 28 2.80 -7.35 -13.14
CA ASN A 28 4.10 -6.70 -13.23
C ASN A 28 5.25 -7.63 -12.83
N THR A 29 5.00 -8.67 -12.04
CA THR A 29 6.00 -9.70 -11.69
C THR A 29 6.56 -10.37 -12.94
N ARG A 30 5.66 -10.73 -13.87
CA ARG A 30 6.04 -11.32 -15.16
C ARG A 30 6.88 -10.34 -15.99
N ARG A 31 6.44 -9.09 -16.09
CA ARG A 31 7.12 -8.02 -16.85
C ARG A 31 8.48 -7.64 -16.27
N ALA A 32 8.64 -7.76 -14.95
CA ALA A 32 9.91 -7.55 -14.25
C ALA A 32 10.90 -8.67 -14.53
N SER A 33 10.44 -9.93 -14.40
CA SER A 33 11.23 -11.12 -14.72
C SER A 33 11.72 -11.13 -16.17
N SER A 34 10.86 -10.82 -17.15
CA SER A 34 11.25 -10.73 -18.57
C SER A 34 12.32 -9.67 -18.84
N ALA A 35 12.34 -8.59 -18.06
CA ALA A 35 13.36 -7.56 -18.17
C ALA A 35 14.61 -7.84 -17.33
N LYS A 36 14.67 -8.97 -16.62
CA LYS A 36 15.77 -9.33 -15.71
C LYS A 36 16.05 -8.28 -14.64
N VAL A 37 15.01 -7.56 -14.22
CA VAL A 37 15.08 -6.57 -13.14
C VAL A 37 14.10 -6.96 -12.05
N PRO A 38 14.49 -6.96 -10.76
CA PRO A 38 13.58 -7.24 -9.65
C PRO A 38 12.35 -6.32 -9.65
N ILE A 39 11.19 -6.88 -9.28
CA ILE A 39 9.91 -6.13 -9.30
C ILE A 39 9.95 -4.91 -8.38
N VAL A 40 10.59 -5.02 -7.21
CA VAL A 40 10.74 -3.94 -6.23
C VAL A 40 11.53 -2.75 -6.76
N ILE A 41 12.40 -2.96 -7.77
CA ILE A 41 13.18 -1.92 -8.44
C ILE A 41 12.39 -1.39 -9.65
N LYS A 42 11.88 -2.28 -10.51
CA LYS A 42 11.24 -1.89 -11.78
C LYS A 42 9.85 -1.26 -11.59
N TYR A 43 9.08 -1.78 -10.65
CA TYR A 43 7.71 -1.36 -10.36
C TYR A 43 7.56 -1.14 -8.84
N PRO A 44 8.17 -0.09 -8.28
CA PRO A 44 8.33 0.08 -6.84
C PRO A 44 7.01 0.31 -6.07
N SER A 45 5.97 0.77 -6.76
CA SER A 45 4.63 1.04 -6.24
C SER A 45 3.61 -0.07 -6.56
N SER A 46 4.04 -1.18 -7.17
CA SER A 46 3.14 -2.28 -7.48
C SER A 46 2.70 -3.03 -6.20
N PRO A 47 1.52 -3.65 -6.17
CA PRO A 47 1.02 -4.33 -4.98
C PRO A 47 1.97 -5.40 -4.44
N ALA A 48 2.58 -6.19 -5.33
CA ALA A 48 3.56 -7.20 -4.93
C ALA A 48 4.85 -6.56 -4.39
N SER A 49 5.35 -5.49 -5.00
CA SER A 49 6.51 -4.76 -4.51
C SER A 49 6.28 -4.15 -3.12
N LEU A 50 5.10 -3.57 -2.89
CA LEU A 50 4.74 -3.01 -1.59
C LEU A 50 4.62 -4.10 -0.52
N ALA A 51 4.03 -5.25 -0.85
CA ALA A 51 3.96 -6.38 0.08
C ALA A 51 5.35 -6.90 0.46
N ILE A 52 6.26 -7.04 -0.52
CA ILE A 52 7.65 -7.46 -0.26
C ILE A 52 8.37 -6.45 0.63
N LYS A 53 8.21 -5.15 0.37
CA LYS A 53 8.83 -4.09 1.18
C LYS A 53 8.32 -4.09 2.62
N ARG A 54 7.01 -4.32 2.82
CA ARG A 54 6.41 -4.46 4.16
C ARG A 54 7.01 -5.64 4.92
N ILE A 55 7.05 -6.82 4.29
CA ILE A 55 7.66 -8.01 4.90
C ILE A 55 9.13 -7.76 5.26
N ALA A 56 9.89 -7.11 4.36
CA ALA A 56 11.29 -6.77 4.63
C ALA A 56 11.44 -5.77 5.79
N ALA A 57 10.55 -4.78 5.89
CA ALA A 57 10.53 -3.81 6.98
C ALA A 57 10.20 -4.47 8.33
N ASP A 58 9.22 -5.36 8.37
CA ASP A 58 8.86 -6.14 9.56
C ASP A 58 10.03 -7.02 10.02
N LEU A 59 10.72 -7.67 9.09
CA LEU A 59 11.92 -8.47 9.36
C LEU A 59 13.10 -7.62 9.86
N ALA A 60 13.23 -6.39 9.35
CA ALA A 60 14.28 -5.46 9.74
C ALA A 60 13.95 -4.66 11.02
N GLY A 61 12.72 -4.72 11.52
CA GLY A 61 12.24 -3.91 12.64
C GLY A 61 12.14 -2.42 12.32
N VAL A 62 11.92 -2.06 11.05
CA VAL A 62 11.84 -0.67 10.59
C VAL A 62 10.40 -0.29 10.33
N GLU A 63 9.95 0.86 10.84
CA GLU A 63 8.63 1.39 10.52
C GLU A 63 8.58 1.91 9.08
N MET A 64 7.84 1.21 8.22
CA MET A 64 7.61 1.65 6.85
C MET A 64 6.50 2.71 6.83
N LYS A 65 6.86 3.95 6.47
CA LYS A 65 5.86 4.99 6.20
C LYS A 65 5.08 4.59 4.95
N GLU A 66 3.79 4.31 5.11
CA GLU A 66 2.93 4.01 3.99
C GLU A 66 2.76 5.26 3.12
N GLU A 67 3.43 5.31 1.96
CA GLU A 67 3.28 6.38 0.98
C GLU A 67 1.87 6.44 0.34
N ASN A 68 0.98 5.52 0.72
CA ASN A 68 -0.40 5.43 0.24
C ASN A 68 -1.45 5.94 1.23
N ALA A 69 -1.06 6.56 2.36
CA ALA A 69 -1.97 7.50 3.00
C ALA A 69 -2.18 8.62 1.98
N SER A 70 -3.41 8.70 1.45
CA SER A 70 -3.87 9.81 0.62
C SER A 70 -3.24 11.11 1.08
N PRO A 71 -2.80 12.02 0.20
CA PRO A 71 -2.38 13.33 0.64
C PRO A 71 -3.58 13.89 1.40
N ALA A 72 -3.49 13.96 2.73
CA ALA A 72 -4.42 14.72 3.52
C ALA A 72 -4.44 16.07 2.84
N VAL A 73 -5.56 16.39 2.19
CA VAL A 73 -5.73 17.59 1.39
C VAL A 73 -5.39 18.73 2.34
N LYS A 74 -4.17 19.27 2.22
CA LYS A 74 -3.75 20.39 3.02
C LYS A 74 -4.63 21.52 2.52
N GLU A 75 -5.69 21.86 3.28
CA GLU A 75 -6.57 22.97 2.93
C GLU A 75 -5.70 24.17 2.59
N GLY A 76 -5.71 24.54 1.30
CA GLY A 76 -4.85 25.59 0.80
C GLY A 76 -5.28 26.94 1.34
N PHE A 77 -4.39 27.92 1.27
CA PHE A 77 -4.76 29.32 1.53
C PHE A 77 -5.93 29.78 0.65
N VAL A 78 -6.02 29.25 -0.58
CA VAL A 78 -7.10 29.54 -1.54
C VAL A 78 -8.44 28.97 -1.08
N ASP A 79 -8.50 27.76 -0.51
CA ASP A 79 -9.74 27.15 0.00
C ASP A 79 -10.33 27.95 1.17
N ARG A 80 -9.47 28.51 2.03
CA ARG A 80 -9.91 29.39 3.13
C ARG A 80 -10.45 30.71 2.61
N PHE A 81 -9.84 31.26 1.56
CA PHE A 81 -10.25 32.53 0.97
C PHE A 81 -11.59 32.42 0.22
N THR A 82 -11.78 31.37 -0.58
CA THR A 82 -13.03 31.16 -1.32
C THR A 82 -14.21 30.91 -0.38
N ARG A 83 -14.02 30.15 0.71
CA ARG A 83 -15.08 29.92 1.73
C ARG A 83 -15.60 31.22 2.35
N VAL A 84 -14.75 32.22 2.56
CA VAL A 84 -15.16 33.52 3.13
C VAL A 84 -15.88 34.39 2.10
N LEU A 85 -15.42 34.39 0.84
CA LEU A 85 -16.04 35.17 -0.23
C LEU A 85 -17.43 34.63 -0.62
N PHE A 86 -17.59 33.31 -0.73
CA PHE A 86 -18.85 32.70 -1.13
C PHE A 86 -19.90 32.67 0.00
N LYS A 87 -19.49 32.67 1.28
CA LYS A 87 -20.42 32.74 2.44
C LYS A 87 -21.24 34.04 2.49
N ARG A 88 -20.83 35.08 1.76
CA ARG A 88 -21.51 36.39 1.76
C ARG A 88 -22.65 36.50 0.74
N LYS A 89 -22.81 35.52 -0.17
CA LYS A 89 -23.80 35.56 -1.25
C LYS A 89 -25.15 34.88 -0.95
N GLU A 90 -25.30 34.17 0.17
CA GLU A 90 -26.56 33.51 0.57
C GLU A 90 -27.42 34.32 1.56
N LYS A 91 -27.09 35.59 1.80
CA LYS A 91 -27.98 36.53 2.50
C LYS A 91 -28.17 37.81 1.69
N GLN A 92 -28.87 37.69 0.56
CA GLN A 92 -29.71 38.75 -0.01
C GLN A 92 -30.95 38.09 -0.60
#